data_AF-A0A2H0V472-F1
#
_entry.id   AF-A0A2H0V472-F1
#
_cell.length_a   1.000
_cell.length_b   1.000
_cell.length_c   1.000
_cell.angle_alpha   90.00
_cell.angle_beta   90.00
_cell.angle_gamma   90.00
#
_symmetry.space_group_name_H-M   'P 1'
#
loop_
_entity.id
_entity.type
_entity.pdbx_description
1 polymer ?
#
loop_
_entity_poly.entity_id
_entity_poly.type
_entity_poly.pdbx_seq_one_letter_code
_entity_poly.pdbx_strand_id
1 'polypeptide(L)'
;MPPKILKFFFLVIIFVVQVSFISALPYPFFYFDFIIISIVLALILSGPESSILISLLFGVLLDIYSFNLFGLHAVSLLAAAVITYFSLIKFFTNRSAYAFVFLALIFTLSYEFIRGAAIFLINFVTKGETLFIGDYLINLGYKFFFNALFILIIFHLINYFSKKLKPFFIIRK
;
A
#
# COMPACT_ATOMS: atom_id res chain seq x y z
N MET A 1 21.68 -12.60 8.86
CA MET A 1 20.85 -11.44 8.45
C MET A 1 21.14 -11.19 6.98
N PRO A 2 20.16 -11.19 6.06
CA PRO A 2 20.45 -10.71 4.72
C PRO A 2 21.01 -9.28 4.84
N PRO A 3 22.10 -8.95 4.14
CA PRO A 3 22.71 -7.62 4.24
C PRO A 3 21.64 -6.57 3.89
N LYS A 4 21.63 -5.40 4.55
CA LYS A 4 20.66 -4.32 4.30
C LYS A 4 20.50 -4.00 2.80
N ILE A 5 21.60 -4.17 2.07
CA ILE A 5 21.68 -4.08 0.60
C ILE A 5 20.73 -5.06 -0.11
N LEU A 6 20.65 -6.33 0.30
CA LEU A 6 19.76 -7.31 -0.32
C LEU A 6 18.28 -6.93 -0.14
N LYS A 7 17.91 -6.37 1.03
CA LYS A 7 16.55 -5.88 1.27
C LYS A 7 16.21 -4.72 0.34
N PHE A 8 17.15 -3.79 0.14
CA PHE A 8 16.97 -2.68 -0.78
C PHE A 8 16.76 -3.17 -2.22
N PHE A 9 17.63 -4.07 -2.71
CA PHE A 9 17.47 -4.65 -4.05
C PHE A 9 16.14 -5.39 -4.21
N PHE A 10 15.69 -6.12 -3.18
CA PHE A 10 14.40 -6.79 -3.21
C PHE A 10 13.22 -5.81 -3.35
N LEU A 11 13.26 -4.67 -2.65
CA LEU A 11 12.24 -3.62 -2.79
C LEU A 11 12.27 -2.99 -4.19
N VAL A 12 13.46 -2.75 -4.75
CA VAL A 12 13.60 -2.26 -6.12
C VAL A 12 13.04 -3.27 -7.13
N ILE A 13 13.28 -4.56 -6.95
CA ILE A 13 12.70 -5.61 -7.80
C ILE A 13 11.16 -5.58 -7.71
N ILE A 14 10.59 -5.44 -6.51
CA ILE A 14 9.14 -5.29 -6.35
C ILE A 14 8.63 -4.08 -7.15
N PHE A 15 9.31 -2.94 -7.07
CA PHE A 15 8.95 -1.76 -7.83
C PHE A 15 8.98 -2.01 -9.34
N VAL A 16 10.06 -2.62 -9.85
CA VAL A 16 10.21 -2.92 -11.29
C VAL A 16 9.13 -3.89 -11.76
N VAL A 17 8.82 -4.94 -10.98
CA VAL A 17 7.73 -5.89 -11.28
C VAL A 17 6.38 -5.19 -11.29
N GLN A 18 6.10 -4.32 -10.32
CA GLN A 18 4.86 -3.54 -10.27
C GLN A 18 4.71 -2.69 -11.54
N VAL A 19 5.73 -1.89 -11.85
CA VAL A 19 5.63 -0.90 -12.93
C VAL A 19 5.67 -1.56 -14.31
N SER A 20 6.45 -2.63 -14.49
CA SER A 20 6.68 -3.23 -15.81
C SER A 20 5.74 -4.40 -16.10
N PHE A 21 5.61 -5.33 -15.15
CA PHE A 21 4.87 -6.57 -15.39
C PHE A 21 3.39 -6.42 -15.02
N ILE A 22 3.09 -5.93 -13.81
CA ILE A 22 1.71 -5.79 -13.34
C ILE A 22 0.93 -4.76 -14.16
N SER A 23 1.52 -3.60 -14.46
CA SER A 23 0.88 -2.60 -15.32
C SER A 23 0.56 -3.10 -16.73
N ALA A 24 1.24 -4.15 -17.20
CA ALA A 24 1.04 -4.74 -18.53
C ALA A 24 0.01 -5.89 -18.56
N LEU A 25 -0.52 -6.30 -17.40
CA LEU A 25 -1.51 -7.37 -17.35
C LEU A 25 -2.86 -6.91 -17.96
N PRO A 26 -3.62 -7.82 -18.59
CA PRO A 26 -4.92 -7.47 -19.13
C PRO A 26 -5.90 -7.09 -18.02
N TYR A 27 -6.91 -6.28 -18.37
CA TYR A 27 -8.01 -5.99 -17.46
C TYR A 27 -8.66 -7.28 -16.95
N PRO A 28 -8.95 -7.41 -15.64
CA PRO A 28 -8.78 -6.42 -14.55
C PRO A 28 -7.52 -6.65 -13.70
N PHE A 29 -6.54 -7.42 -14.15
CA PHE A 29 -5.41 -7.85 -13.31
C PHE A 29 -4.37 -6.76 -13.02
N PHE A 30 -4.34 -5.68 -13.82
CA PHE A 30 -3.41 -4.56 -13.59
C PHE A 30 -3.75 -3.69 -12.37
N TYR A 31 -4.93 -3.87 -11.74
CA TYR A 31 -5.28 -3.14 -10.50
C TYR A 31 -4.58 -3.67 -9.25
N PHE A 32 -3.78 -4.73 -9.42
CA PHE A 32 -2.96 -5.28 -8.38
C PHE A 32 -1.90 -4.27 -7.92
N ASP A 33 -1.75 -4.09 -6.60
CA ASP A 33 -0.76 -3.14 -6.05
C ASP A 33 0.21 -3.81 -5.06
N PHE A 34 1.34 -4.29 -5.59
CA PHE A 34 2.41 -4.85 -4.75
C PHE A 34 3.02 -3.82 -3.80
N ILE A 35 3.00 -2.54 -4.14
CA ILE A 35 3.58 -1.48 -3.32
C ILE A 35 2.77 -1.35 -2.03
N ILE A 36 1.45 -1.19 -2.14
CA ILE A 36 0.54 -1.12 -0.99
C ILE A 36 0.65 -2.39 -0.14
N ILE A 37 0.60 -3.56 -0.77
CA ILE A 37 0.67 -4.85 -0.06
C ILE A 37 1.98 -4.96 0.71
N SER A 38 3.11 -4.58 0.09
CA SER A 38 4.43 -4.63 0.73
C SER A 38 4.53 -3.72 1.94
N ILE A 39 3.96 -2.51 1.86
CA ILE A 39 3.94 -1.55 2.96
C ILE A 39 3.08 -2.07 4.12
N VAL A 40 1.89 -2.58 3.82
CA VAL A 40 0.97 -3.14 4.83
C VAL A 40 1.61 -4.34 5.53
N LEU A 41 2.28 -5.22 4.80
CA LEU A 41 3.02 -6.34 5.39
C LEU A 41 4.18 -5.85 6.24
N ALA A 42 4.94 -4.86 5.79
CA ALA A 42 6.03 -4.29 6.57
C ALA A 42 5.50 -3.70 7.88
N LEU A 43 4.36 -3.00 7.85
CA LEU A 43 3.71 -2.46 9.03
C LEU A 43 3.35 -3.55 10.04
N ILE A 44 2.71 -4.63 9.59
CA ILE A 44 2.23 -5.69 10.49
C ILE A 44 3.38 -6.57 11.01
N LEU A 45 4.36 -6.87 10.17
CA LEU A 45 5.43 -7.82 10.48
C LEU A 45 6.63 -7.16 11.17
N SER A 46 6.99 -5.95 10.76
CA SER A 46 8.22 -5.25 11.18
C SER A 46 7.95 -3.92 11.90
N GLY A 47 6.71 -3.43 11.93
CA GLY A 47 6.32 -2.23 12.67
C GLY A 47 6.37 -0.93 11.85
N PRO A 48 6.06 0.21 12.49
CA PRO A 48 5.87 1.50 11.82
C PRO A 48 7.14 2.04 11.17
N GLU A 49 8.31 1.89 11.79
CA GLU A 49 9.58 2.38 11.24
C GLU A 49 9.89 1.79 9.86
N SER A 50 9.68 0.47 9.71
CA SER A 50 9.89 -0.21 8.42
C SER A 50 8.85 0.21 7.38
N SER A 51 7.59 0.35 7.78
CA SER A 51 6.50 0.80 6.90
C SER A 51 6.74 2.21 6.37
N ILE A 52 7.16 3.15 7.24
CA ILE A 52 7.46 4.53 6.88
C ILE A 52 8.62 4.59 5.88
N LEU A 53 9.72 3.88 6.14
CA LEU A 53 10.88 3.86 5.24
C LEU A 53 10.51 3.30 3.86
N ILE A 54 9.77 2.19 3.82
CA ILE A 54 9.35 1.56 2.55
C ILE A 54 8.35 2.47 1.80
N SER A 55 7.44 3.13 2.51
CA SER A 55 6.50 4.10 1.92
C SER A 55 7.23 5.28 1.29
N LEU A 56 8.24 5.83 1.98
CA LEU A 56 9.08 6.89 1.45
C LEU A 56 9.85 6.41 0.22
N LEU A 57 10.48 5.23 0.28
CA LEU A 57 11.24 4.68 -0.85
C LEU A 57 10.35 4.48 -2.09
N PHE A 58 9.23 3.76 -1.95
CA PHE A 58 8.33 3.56 -3.09
C PHE A 58 7.69 4.85 -3.57
N GLY A 59 7.40 5.77 -2.65
CA GLY A 59 6.91 7.10 -2.98
C GLY A 59 7.86 7.87 -3.89
N VAL A 60 9.13 7.97 -3.51
CA VAL A 60 10.16 8.62 -4.31
C VAL A 60 10.35 7.91 -5.66
N LEU A 61 10.37 6.58 -5.69
CA LEU A 61 10.48 5.83 -6.94
C LEU A 61 9.28 6.08 -7.87
N LEU A 62 8.06 6.13 -7.32
CA LEU A 62 6.86 6.48 -8.08
C LEU A 62 6.90 7.92 -8.56
N ASP A 63 7.38 8.86 -7.74
CA ASP A 63 7.51 10.26 -8.14
C ASP A 63 8.54 10.44 -9.26
N ILE A 64 9.64 9.69 -9.26
CA ILE A 64 10.63 9.67 -10.36
C ILE A 64 10.03 9.07 -11.64
N TYR A 65 9.19 8.03 -11.50
CA TYR A 65 8.59 7.34 -12.63
C TYR A 65 7.39 8.10 -13.23
N SER A 66 6.67 8.88 -12.42
CA SER A 66 5.43 9.56 -12.83
C SER A 66 5.70 10.93 -13.44
N PHE A 67 4.82 11.36 -14.34
CA PHE A 67 4.79 12.73 -14.86
C PHE A 67 4.04 13.73 -13.95
N ASN A 68 3.72 13.33 -12.71
CA ASN A 68 3.03 14.20 -11.76
C ASN A 68 4.02 15.08 -10.99
N LEU A 69 3.49 15.99 -10.16
CA LEU A 69 4.30 16.78 -9.24
C LEU A 69 5.14 15.87 -8.33
N PHE A 70 6.45 16.09 -8.31
CA PHE A 70 7.36 15.35 -7.42
C PHE A 70 6.95 15.51 -5.95
N GLY A 71 6.89 14.40 -5.22
CA GLY A 71 6.46 14.35 -3.82
C GLY A 71 4.99 13.95 -3.65
N LEU A 72 4.17 13.94 -4.70
CA LEU A 72 2.76 13.60 -4.61
C LEU A 72 2.55 12.14 -4.16
N HIS A 73 3.29 11.20 -4.73
CA HIS A 73 3.20 9.79 -4.32
C HIS A 73 3.86 9.56 -2.96
N ALA A 74 5.01 10.17 -2.69
CA ALA A 74 5.68 10.06 -1.39
C ALA A 74 4.83 10.55 -0.22
N VAL A 75 4.25 11.75 -0.34
CA VAL A 75 3.37 12.31 0.71
C VAL A 75 2.12 11.45 0.88
N SER A 76 1.49 11.03 -0.23
CA SER A 76 0.27 10.22 -0.17
C SER A 76 0.49 8.87 0.49
N LEU A 77 1.58 8.16 0.14
CA LEU A 77 1.91 6.86 0.74
C LEU A 77 2.30 7.00 2.22
N LEU A 78 3.09 8.01 2.58
CA LEU A 78 3.45 8.26 3.98
C LEU A 78 2.22 8.57 4.84
N ALA A 79 1.34 9.44 4.37
CA ALA A 79 0.11 9.78 5.07
C ALA A 79 -0.81 8.55 5.21
N ALA A 80 -0.95 7.74 4.16
CA ALA A 80 -1.68 6.48 4.22
C ALA A 80 -1.08 5.49 5.23
N ALA A 81 0.25 5.39 5.29
CA ALA A 81 0.96 4.55 6.27
C ALA A 81 0.69 4.99 7.71
N VAL A 82 0.70 6.30 7.97
CA VAL A 82 0.39 6.87 9.30
C VAL A 82 -1.05 6.60 9.70
N ILE A 83 -2.03 6.83 8.81
CA ILE A 83 -3.45 6.54 9.07
C ILE A 83 -3.67 5.04 9.34
N THR A 84 -3.02 4.19 8.56
CA THR A 84 -3.11 2.74 8.70
C THR A 84 -2.47 2.25 10.00
N TYR A 85 -1.35 2.86 10.42
CA TYR A 85 -0.74 2.59 11.72
C TYR A 85 -1.67 2.97 12.88
N PHE A 86 -2.30 4.14 12.84
CA PHE A 86 -3.29 4.52 13.84
C PHE A 86 -4.48 3.56 13.88
N SER A 87 -4.90 3.07 12.71
CA SER A 87 -5.95 2.06 12.61
C SER A 87 -5.53 0.72 13.21
N LEU A 88 -4.27 0.29 12.97
CA LEU A 88 -3.69 -0.91 13.56
C LEU A 88 -3.74 -0.86 15.10
N ILE A 89 -3.24 0.22 15.71
CA ILE A 89 -3.15 0.31 17.17
C ILE A 89 -4.51 0.50 17.87
N LYS A 90 -5.49 1.13 17.20
CA LYS A 90 -6.81 1.40 17.78
C LYS A 90 -7.77 0.22 17.65
N PHE A 91 -7.81 -0.43 16.49
CA PHE A 91 -8.86 -1.40 16.17
C PHE A 91 -8.43 -2.86 16.37
N PHE A 92 -7.13 -3.19 16.37
CA PHE A 92 -6.68 -4.57 16.38
C PHE A 92 -5.84 -4.92 17.61
N THR A 93 -6.28 -5.97 18.31
CA THR A 93 -5.53 -6.59 19.41
C THR A 93 -4.80 -7.86 18.96
N ASN A 94 -5.30 -8.50 17.90
CA ASN A 94 -4.82 -9.78 17.39
C ASN A 94 -4.41 -9.69 15.91
N ARG A 95 -3.36 -10.42 15.53
CA ARG A 95 -2.91 -10.56 14.15
C ARG A 95 -3.71 -11.66 13.44
N SER A 96 -4.88 -11.30 12.93
CA SER A 96 -5.80 -12.19 12.21
C SER A 96 -5.87 -11.86 10.72
N ALA A 97 -6.42 -12.77 9.91
CA ALA A 97 -6.65 -12.52 8.48
C ALA A 97 -7.49 -11.26 8.24
N TYR A 98 -8.54 -11.05 9.05
CA TYR A 98 -9.40 -9.87 8.92
C TYR A 98 -8.65 -8.56 9.22
N ALA A 99 -7.67 -8.58 10.13
CA ALA A 99 -6.82 -7.42 10.38
C ALA A 99 -5.97 -7.07 9.16
N PHE A 100 -5.37 -8.07 8.51
CA PHE A 100 -4.58 -7.86 7.29
C PHE A 100 -5.43 -7.28 6.16
N VAL A 101 -6.63 -7.84 5.93
CA VAL A 101 -7.55 -7.33 4.91
C VAL A 101 -7.99 -5.90 5.22
N PHE A 102 -8.43 -5.64 6.45
CA PHE A 102 -8.87 -4.30 6.84
C PHE A 102 -7.76 -3.27 6.68
N LEU A 103 -6.52 -3.60 7.08
CA LEU A 103 -5.39 -2.69 6.94
C LEU A 103 -5.00 -2.46 5.47
N ALA A 104 -5.13 -3.47 4.61
CA ALA A 104 -4.93 -3.30 3.18
C ALA A 104 -5.99 -2.36 2.57
N LEU A 105 -7.25 -2.51 2.98
CA LEU A 105 -8.35 -1.66 2.53
C LEU A 105 -8.21 -0.22 3.01
N ILE A 106 -7.93 0.01 4.30
CA ILE A 106 -7.76 1.37 4.83
C ILE A 106 -6.55 2.06 4.21
N PHE A 107 -5.45 1.32 3.96
CA PHE A 107 -4.28 1.86 3.28
C PHE A 107 -4.62 2.26 1.86
N THR A 108 -5.27 1.37 1.09
CA THR A 108 -5.65 1.64 -0.30
C THR A 108 -6.59 2.84 -0.38
N LEU A 109 -7.62 2.88 0.49
CA LEU A 109 -8.57 3.99 0.54
C LEU A 109 -7.88 5.31 0.88
N SER A 110 -7.04 5.33 1.93
CA SER A 110 -6.34 6.54 2.35
C SER A 110 -5.41 7.06 1.26
N TYR A 111 -4.64 6.17 0.63
CA TYR A 111 -3.72 6.53 -0.44
C TYR A 111 -4.45 7.11 -1.65
N GLU A 112 -5.46 6.41 -2.17
CA GLU A 112 -6.21 6.85 -3.35
C GLU A 112 -6.99 8.14 -3.09
N PHE A 113 -7.54 8.31 -1.88
CA PHE A 113 -8.24 9.52 -1.48
C PHE A 113 -7.29 10.72 -1.39
N ILE A 114 -6.17 10.59 -0.68
CA ILE A 114 -5.20 11.70 -0.51
C ILE A 114 -4.59 12.07 -1.87
N ARG A 115 -4.17 11.08 -2.65
CA ARG A 115 -3.64 11.27 -4.00
C ARG A 115 -4.68 11.95 -4.91
N GLY A 116 -5.90 11.44 -4.92
CA GLY A 116 -7.00 11.97 -5.74
C GLY A 116 -7.35 13.41 -5.37
N ALA A 117 -7.44 13.70 -4.06
CA ALA A 117 -7.69 15.05 -3.56
C ALA A 117 -6.56 16.03 -3.95
N ALA A 118 -5.30 15.60 -3.85
CA ALA A 118 -4.17 16.43 -4.26
C ALA A 118 -4.20 16.75 -5.76
N ILE A 119 -4.43 15.75 -6.61
CA ILE A 119 -4.57 15.94 -8.07
C ILE A 119 -5.73 16.87 -8.38
N PHE A 120 -6.87 16.69 -7.71
CA PHE A 120 -8.04 17.54 -7.89
C PHE A 120 -7.74 19.01 -7.55
N LEU A 121 -7.12 19.27 -6.41
CA LEU A 121 -6.76 20.64 -6.00
C LEU A 121 -5.81 21.30 -7.02
N ILE A 122 -4.84 20.56 -7.54
CA ILE A 122 -3.91 21.05 -8.56
C ILE A 122 -4.65 21.38 -9.86
N ASN A 123 -5.52 20.47 -10.34
CA ASN A 123 -6.27 20.66 -11.59
C ASN A 123 -7.32 21.77 -11.46
N PHE A 124 -7.96 21.90 -10.30
CA PHE A 124 -8.93 22.96 -10.05
C PHE A 124 -8.28 24.35 -10.18
N VAL A 125 -7.08 24.52 -9.63
CA VAL A 125 -6.33 25.79 -9.71
C VAL A 125 -5.78 26.05 -11.12
N THR A 126 -5.33 25.02 -11.84
CA THR A 126 -4.62 25.19 -13.12
C THR A 126 -5.51 25.16 -14.35
N LYS A 127 -6.57 24.36 -14.35
CA LYS A 127 -7.41 24.08 -15.53
C LYS A 127 -8.90 24.33 -15.32
N GLY A 128 -9.35 24.48 -14.08
CA GLY A 128 -10.78 24.66 -13.76
C GLY A 128 -11.65 23.44 -14.09
N GLU A 129 -11.05 22.26 -14.21
CA GLU A 129 -11.75 21.01 -14.54
C GLU A 129 -12.50 20.41 -13.34
N THR A 130 -13.62 19.72 -13.61
CA THR A 130 -14.43 19.01 -12.60
C THR A 130 -14.06 17.52 -12.52
N LEU A 131 -14.36 16.89 -11.37
CA LEU A 131 -14.07 15.49 -11.11
C LEU A 131 -14.94 14.55 -11.95
N PHE A 132 -14.32 13.69 -12.75
CA PHE A 132 -14.99 12.53 -13.34
C PHE A 132 -14.97 11.36 -12.35
N ILE A 133 -16.11 11.09 -11.70
CA ILE A 133 -16.22 10.15 -10.56
C ILE A 133 -16.47 8.70 -11.02
N GLY A 134 -17.06 8.50 -12.20
CA GLY A 134 -17.56 7.19 -12.66
C GLY A 134 -16.48 6.11 -12.69
N ASP A 135 -15.46 6.29 -13.55
CA ASP A 135 -14.39 5.32 -13.71
C ASP A 135 -13.53 5.19 -12.45
N TYR A 136 -13.40 6.28 -11.67
CA TYR A 136 -12.63 6.29 -10.44
C TYR A 136 -13.15 5.29 -9.41
N LEU A 137 -14.47 5.25 -9.19
CA LEU A 137 -15.08 4.32 -8.22
C LEU A 137 -14.95 2.87 -8.64
N ILE A 138 -15.11 2.58 -9.94
CA ILE A 138 -14.95 1.22 -10.49
C ILE A 138 -13.49 0.76 -10.32
N ASN A 139 -12.53 1.62 -10.66
CA ASN A 139 -11.10 1.35 -10.49
C ASN A 139 -10.75 1.10 -9.01
N LEU A 140 -11.30 1.89 -8.10
CA LEU A 140 -11.12 1.73 -6.66
C LEU A 140 -11.67 0.38 -6.17
N GLY A 141 -12.84 -0.02 -6.67
CA GLY A 141 -13.44 -1.32 -6.38
C GLY A 141 -12.53 -2.49 -6.76
N TYR A 142 -11.92 -2.46 -7.94
CA TYR A 142 -10.95 -3.47 -8.35
C TYR A 142 -9.70 -3.47 -7.48
N LYS A 143 -9.13 -2.31 -7.16
CA LYS A 143 -7.98 -2.20 -6.25
C LYS A 143 -8.27 -2.83 -4.89
N PHE A 144 -9.45 -2.55 -4.31
CA PHE A 144 -9.87 -3.16 -3.04
C PHE A 144 -9.98 -4.67 -3.15
N PHE A 145 -10.64 -5.16 -4.18
CA PHE A 145 -10.83 -6.60 -4.38
C PHE A 145 -9.48 -7.32 -4.51
N PHE A 146 -8.59 -6.86 -5.39
CA PHE A 146 -7.30 -7.52 -5.63
C PHE A 146 -6.34 -7.40 -4.43
N ASN A 147 -6.29 -6.24 -3.77
CA ASN A 147 -5.44 -6.07 -2.58
C ASN A 147 -5.94 -6.93 -1.41
N ALA A 148 -7.26 -7.03 -1.21
CA ALA A 148 -7.85 -7.90 -0.20
C ALA A 148 -7.61 -9.39 -0.50
N LEU A 149 -7.81 -9.80 -1.77
CA LEU A 149 -7.57 -11.18 -2.18
C LEU A 149 -6.12 -11.59 -1.96
N PHE A 150 -5.17 -10.74 -2.35
CA PHE A 150 -3.76 -11.11 -2.26
C PHE A 150 -3.21 -11.07 -0.85
N ILE A 151 -3.62 -10.08 -0.04
CA ILE A 151 -3.18 -10.06 1.35
C ILE A 151 -3.70 -11.30 2.10
N LEU A 152 -4.88 -11.83 1.74
CA LEU A 152 -5.38 -13.11 2.24
C LEU A 152 -4.50 -14.29 1.81
N ILE A 153 -4.11 -14.35 0.53
CA ILE A 153 -3.22 -15.40 0.03
C ILE A 153 -1.89 -15.36 0.77
N ILE A 154 -1.25 -14.17 0.86
CA ILE A 154 0.00 -14.00 1.60
C ILE A 154 -0.17 -14.39 3.06
N PHE A 155 -1.24 -13.95 3.72
CA PHE A 155 -1.49 -14.29 5.11
C PHE A 155 -1.50 -15.81 5.32
N HIS A 156 -2.19 -16.56 4.46
CA HIS A 156 -2.22 -18.02 4.54
C HIS A 156 -0.85 -18.64 4.26
N LEU A 157 -0.10 -18.13 3.28
CA LEU A 157 1.28 -18.57 3.02
C LEU A 157 2.18 -18.33 4.23
N ILE A 158 2.16 -17.13 4.82
CA ILE A 158 2.94 -16.81 6.02
C ILE A 158 2.52 -17.71 7.18
N ASN A 159 1.22 -17.94 7.38
CA ASN A 159 0.74 -18.79 8.46
C ASN A 159 1.19 -20.24 8.28
N TYR A 160 1.12 -20.76 7.05
CA TYR A 160 1.55 -22.11 6.69
C TYR A 160 3.06 -22.31 6.88
N PHE A 161 3.89 -21.40 6.35
CA PHE A 161 5.35 -21.56 6.38
C PHE A 161 6.00 -21.10 7.68
N SER A 162 5.49 -20.05 8.31
CA SER A 162 6.24 -19.38 9.37
C SER A 162 6.08 -20.05 10.73
N LYS A 163 4.96 -20.75 11.03
CA LYS A 163 4.56 -21.23 12.38
C LYS A 163 4.64 -20.16 13.51
N LYS A 164 5.11 -18.94 13.21
CA LYS A 164 5.35 -17.78 14.08
C LYS A 164 4.15 -16.87 14.22
N LEU A 165 3.11 -17.05 13.40
CA LEU A 165 1.81 -16.39 13.57
C LEU A 165 0.95 -17.12 14.61
N LYS A 166 1.54 -17.55 15.74
CA LYS A 166 0.72 -17.80 16.93
C LYS A 166 0.11 -16.45 17.36
N PRO A 167 -1.12 -16.42 17.89
CA PRO A 167 -1.75 -15.18 18.35
C PRO A 167 -0.95 -14.61 19.53
N PHE A 168 0.09 -13.83 19.24
CA PHE A 168 0.74 -12.97 20.21
C PHE A 168 -0.13 -11.72 20.32
N PHE A 169 -0.80 -11.57 21.46
CA PHE A 169 -1.48 -10.33 21.82
C PHE A 169 -0.50 -9.16 21.69
N ILE A 170 -0.93 -8.07 21.07
CA ILE A 170 -0.17 -6.83 21.06
C ILE A 170 -0.17 -6.29 22.49
N ILE A 171 0.93 -6.50 23.22
CA ILE A 171 1.10 -5.96 24.58
C ILE A 171 1.24 -4.44 24.45
N ARG A 172 0.25 -3.70 24.96
CA ARG A 172 0.30 -2.23 25.03
C ARG A 172 1.33 -1.82 26.07
N LYS A 173 2.31 -1.01 25.68
CA LYS A 173 3.15 -0.21 26.59
C LYS A 173 2.67 1.22 26.54
#